data_AF-A0AA35SHJ9-F1
#
_entry.id   AF-A0AA35SHJ9-F1
#
_cell.length_a   1.000
_cell.length_b   1.000
_cell.length_c   1.000
_cell.angle_alpha   90.00
_cell.angle_beta   90.00
_cell.angle_gamma   90.00
#
_symmetry.space_group_name_H-M   'P 1'
#
loop_
_entity.id
_entity.type
_entity.pdbx_description
1 polymer ?
#
loop_
_entity_poly.entity_id
_entity_poly.type
_entity_poly.pdbx_seq_one_letter_code
_entity_poly.pdbx_strand_id
1 'polypeptide(L)'
;MSSSVSLPTSLTFRELLATSVTGAVVFPAVLGLGQVAVFKPLRLTHSSPLASVCGCVSVLAAGCAASAAAVQVISLSRRWQSISDTTQAPASSANSSVDFGAQELLVSTVASTVLFRALGGRFSSVLPSHLLRPGAFAREWIPVRATQATERQRTIVRELGRRHGCHSCGTRSVKQFHADHQPPTKLHNNGGKTPGNNGTGSQRLYPQCNKCSSVQGATLAHSGAAAKSKWSVIRTHPLSLRSYHLFLPVPLAVAYLKRSGGLVTQSNTSPLSASSKAVSERGDGTKEAERGGREREAEQKRTVSREVARPQTGLHALFGDSNLPNLIRDFPLLIIWNRLVYFLDSFRNAGDAFHITLLAFSVVAALGTI
;
A
#
# COMPACT_ATOMS: atom_id res chain seq x y z
N MET A 1 13.12 -25.84 -32.74
CA MET A 1 14.18 -24.82 -32.63
C MET A 1 13.50 -23.50 -32.33
N SER A 2 13.54 -23.06 -31.08
CA SER A 2 12.91 -21.82 -30.64
C SER A 2 13.86 -20.67 -30.94
N SER A 3 13.64 -19.97 -32.06
CA SER A 3 14.44 -18.80 -32.43
C SER A 3 14.28 -17.73 -31.34
N SER A 4 15.30 -17.57 -30.50
CA SER A 4 15.32 -16.54 -29.48
C SER A 4 15.44 -15.18 -30.17
N VAL A 5 14.32 -14.50 -30.35
CA VAL A 5 14.28 -13.14 -30.86
C VAL A 5 15.03 -12.24 -29.86
N SER A 6 16.15 -11.69 -30.31
CA SER A 6 16.94 -10.70 -29.57
C SER A 6 16.13 -9.40 -29.47
N LEU A 7 15.43 -9.21 -28.36
CA LEU A 7 14.75 -7.96 -28.04
C LEU A 7 15.76 -6.79 -28.07
N PRO A 8 15.42 -5.64 -28.68
CA PRO A 8 16.27 -4.45 -28.68
C PRO A 8 16.60 -4.04 -27.25
N THR A 9 17.89 -3.86 -27.00
CA THR A 9 18.52 -3.87 -25.66
C THR A 9 18.43 -2.54 -24.90
N SER A 10 17.97 -1.46 -25.51
CA SER A 10 17.85 -0.14 -24.85
C SER A 10 16.45 0.45 -24.95
N LEU A 11 15.86 0.80 -23.81
CA LEU A 11 14.71 1.71 -23.76
C LEU A 11 15.18 3.11 -24.16
N THR A 12 14.47 3.71 -25.10
CA THR A 12 14.67 5.12 -25.45
C THR A 12 14.21 6.01 -24.30
N PHE A 13 14.78 7.22 -24.19
CA PHE A 13 14.33 8.21 -23.19
C PHE A 13 12.82 8.50 -23.29
N ARG A 14 12.27 8.51 -24.52
CA ARG A 14 10.83 8.70 -24.76
C ARG A 14 9.99 7.57 -24.17
N GLU A 15 10.39 6.30 -24.36
CA GLU A 15 9.72 5.14 -23.75
C GLU A 15 9.81 5.17 -22.22
N LEU A 16 10.98 5.54 -21.67
CA LEU A 16 11.15 5.68 -20.22
C LEU A 16 10.24 6.77 -19.64
N LEU A 17 10.16 7.93 -20.29
CA LEU A 17 9.27 9.01 -19.87
C LEU A 17 7.80 8.60 -19.97
N ALA A 18 7.40 7.99 -21.09
CA ALA A 18 6.03 7.54 -21.30
C ALA A 18 5.61 6.51 -20.23
N THR A 19 6.43 5.49 -19.99
CA THR A 19 6.16 4.47 -18.96
C THR A 19 6.12 5.05 -17.55
N SER A 20 6.96 6.04 -17.24
CA SER A 20 6.92 6.77 -15.96
C SER A 20 5.59 7.48 -15.77
N VAL A 21 5.16 8.24 -16.77
CA VAL A 21 3.90 9.00 -16.74
C VAL A 21 2.71 8.04 -16.61
N THR A 22 2.70 6.96 -17.41
CA THR A 22 1.66 5.94 -17.33
C THR A 22 1.56 5.34 -15.94
N GLY A 23 2.68 4.92 -15.36
CA GLY A 23 2.70 4.38 -14.00
C GLY A 23 2.23 5.39 -12.95
N ALA A 24 2.70 6.64 -13.04
CA ALA A 24 2.33 7.72 -12.13
C ALA A 24 0.83 8.10 -12.17
N VAL A 25 0.15 7.80 -13.28
CA VAL A 25 -1.30 7.98 -13.43
C VAL A 25 -2.06 6.72 -13.00
N VAL A 26 -1.69 5.56 -13.54
CA VAL A 26 -2.43 4.29 -13.35
C VAL A 26 -2.38 3.84 -11.89
N PHE A 27 -1.21 3.92 -11.24
CA PHE A 27 -1.06 3.46 -9.86
C PHE A 27 -2.02 4.17 -8.88
N PRO A 28 -2.02 5.51 -8.74
CA PRO A 28 -2.97 6.19 -7.85
C PRO A 28 -4.43 6.05 -8.32
N ALA A 29 -4.69 5.95 -9.62
CA ALA A 29 -6.04 5.73 -10.14
C ALA A 29 -6.63 4.39 -9.65
N VAL A 30 -5.85 3.30 -9.73
CA VAL A 30 -6.28 1.98 -9.25
C VAL A 30 -6.50 1.97 -7.73
N LEU A 31 -5.62 2.62 -6.95
CA LEU A 31 -5.82 2.77 -5.50
C LEU A 31 -7.09 3.56 -5.17
N GLY A 32 -7.33 4.68 -5.88
CA GLY A 32 -8.52 5.50 -5.72
C GLY A 32 -9.80 4.74 -6.07
N LEU A 33 -9.78 3.97 -7.15
CA LEU A 33 -10.87 3.09 -7.54
C LEU A 33 -11.13 2.03 -6.48
N GLY A 34 -10.09 1.38 -5.95
CA GLY A 34 -10.20 0.42 -4.85
C GLY A 34 -10.89 1.00 -3.61
N GLN A 35 -10.59 2.26 -3.26
CA GLN A 35 -11.29 2.94 -2.15
C GLN A 35 -12.78 3.12 -2.41
N VAL A 36 -13.17 3.55 -3.61
CA VAL A 36 -14.55 3.91 -3.94
C VAL A 36 -15.40 2.67 -4.24
N ALA A 37 -14.85 1.72 -5.00
CA ALA A 37 -15.57 0.55 -5.52
C ALA A 37 -15.48 -0.67 -4.61
N VAL A 38 -14.44 -0.81 -3.79
CA VAL A 38 -14.22 -1.99 -2.94
C VAL A 38 -14.35 -1.63 -1.46
N PHE A 39 -13.44 -0.81 -0.93
CA PHE A 39 -13.36 -0.59 0.51
C PHE A 39 -14.54 0.17 1.10
N LYS A 40 -15.03 1.19 0.40
CA LYS A 40 -16.19 1.94 0.87
C LYS A 40 -17.43 1.03 0.95
N PRO A 41 -17.87 0.32 -0.12
CA PRO A 41 -18.97 -0.66 -0.07
C PRO A 41 -18.83 -1.72 1.02
N LEU A 42 -17.63 -2.30 1.18
CA LEU A 42 -17.36 -3.31 2.21
C LEU A 42 -17.19 -2.72 3.62
N ARG A 43 -17.22 -1.39 3.75
CA ARG A 43 -16.97 -0.66 5.00
C ARG A 43 -15.64 -0.99 5.66
N LEU A 44 -14.66 -1.39 4.85
CA LEU A 44 -13.29 -1.56 5.27
C LEU A 44 -12.67 -0.18 5.42
N THR A 45 -12.22 0.14 6.62
CA THR A 45 -11.59 1.43 6.93
C THR A 45 -10.19 1.19 7.47
N HIS A 46 -9.39 2.25 7.53
CA HIS A 46 -8.07 2.21 8.18
C HIS A 46 -8.11 1.63 9.61
N SER A 47 -9.24 1.77 10.31
CA SER A 47 -9.39 1.27 11.68
C SER A 47 -9.76 -0.20 11.80
N SER A 48 -9.96 -0.90 10.67
CA SER A 48 -10.23 -2.33 10.64
C SER A 48 -8.96 -3.12 11.00
N PRO A 49 -9.06 -4.28 11.70
CA PRO A 49 -7.89 -5.10 12.04
C PRO A 49 -7.13 -5.59 10.80
N LEU A 50 -7.84 -5.82 9.70
CA LEU A 50 -7.28 -6.24 8.42
C LEU A 50 -6.78 -5.08 7.53
N ALA A 51 -6.81 -3.83 8.01
CA ALA A 51 -6.52 -2.67 7.17
C ALA A 51 -5.13 -2.73 6.51
N SER A 52 -4.11 -3.16 7.24
CA SER A 52 -2.76 -3.30 6.68
C SER A 52 -2.68 -4.39 5.59
N VAL A 53 -3.39 -5.51 5.77
CA VAL A 53 -3.42 -6.61 4.80
C VAL A 53 -4.15 -6.18 3.54
N CYS A 54 -5.39 -5.68 3.66
CA CYS A 54 -6.18 -5.18 2.54
C CYS A 54 -5.44 -4.06 1.77
N GLY A 55 -4.76 -3.17 2.50
CA GLY A 55 -3.96 -2.12 1.91
C GLY A 55 -2.73 -2.64 1.14
N CYS A 56 -2.06 -3.68 1.66
CA CYS A 56 -0.94 -4.32 0.98
C CYS A 56 -1.40 -4.96 -0.34
N VAL A 57 -2.50 -5.73 -0.31
CA VAL A 57 -3.03 -6.34 -1.53
C VAL A 57 -3.46 -5.29 -2.55
N SER A 58 -4.06 -4.18 -2.11
CA SER A 58 -4.41 -3.07 -3.00
C SER A 58 -3.17 -2.42 -3.64
N VAL A 59 -2.06 -2.31 -2.92
CA VAL A 59 -0.80 -1.78 -3.46
C VAL A 59 -0.18 -2.75 -4.46
N LEU A 60 -0.19 -4.05 -4.18
CA LEU A 60 0.26 -5.09 -5.13
C LEU A 60 -0.58 -5.05 -6.40
N ALA A 61 -1.91 -5.01 -6.28
CA ALA A 61 -2.82 -4.92 -7.42
C ALA A 61 -2.56 -3.65 -8.27
N ALA A 62 -2.41 -2.49 -7.61
CA ALA A 62 -2.09 -1.25 -8.31
C ALA A 62 -0.70 -1.28 -8.98
N GLY A 63 0.30 -1.89 -8.34
CA GLY A 63 1.65 -2.07 -8.89
C GLY A 63 1.66 -2.98 -10.12
N CYS A 64 0.91 -4.08 -10.06
CA CYS A 64 0.72 -4.99 -11.19
C CYS A 64 0.03 -4.29 -12.37
N ALA A 65 -1.09 -3.60 -12.13
CA ALA A 65 -1.82 -2.87 -13.15
C ALA A 65 -0.97 -1.76 -13.80
N ALA A 66 -0.23 -0.98 -13.00
CA ALA A 66 0.66 0.06 -13.50
C ALA A 66 1.81 -0.52 -14.35
N SER A 67 2.39 -1.65 -13.94
CA SER A 67 3.46 -2.33 -14.67
C SER A 67 2.95 -2.88 -16.01
N ALA A 68 1.79 -3.53 -16.02
CA ALA A 68 1.16 -4.02 -17.25
C ALA A 68 0.84 -2.88 -18.22
N ALA A 69 0.27 -1.77 -17.72
CA ALA A 69 -0.01 -0.59 -18.54
C ALA A 69 1.27 0.01 -19.14
N ALA A 70 2.35 0.08 -18.37
CA ALA A 70 3.65 0.57 -18.86
C ALA A 70 4.20 -0.30 -20.00
N VAL A 71 4.09 -1.63 -19.89
CA VAL A 71 4.49 -2.57 -20.96
C VAL A 71 3.66 -2.35 -22.22
N GLN A 72 2.34 -2.19 -22.08
CA GLN A 72 1.45 -1.94 -23.22
C GLN A 72 1.82 -0.63 -23.95
N VAL A 73 2.19 0.41 -23.21
CA VAL A 73 2.65 1.68 -23.80
C VAL A 73 3.95 1.50 -24.60
N ILE A 74 4.89 0.69 -24.11
CA ILE A 74 6.11 0.35 -24.88
C ILE A 74 5.74 -0.36 -26.18
N SER A 75 4.94 -1.41 -26.10
CA SER A 75 4.49 -2.20 -27.26
C SER A 75 3.80 -1.33 -28.31
N LEU A 76 2.90 -0.43 -27.88
CA LEU A 76 2.23 0.52 -28.76
C LEU A 76 3.23 1.50 -29.37
N SER A 77 4.14 2.08 -28.58
CA SER A 77 5.10 3.06 -29.08
C SER A 77 6.01 2.51 -30.19
N ARG A 78 6.43 1.25 -30.06
CA ARG A 78 7.24 0.56 -31.08
C ARG A 78 6.44 0.23 -32.33
N ARG A 79 5.18 -0.18 -32.18
CA ARG A 79 4.28 -0.39 -33.31
C ARG A 79 4.09 0.91 -34.11
N TRP A 80 3.91 2.04 -33.42
CA TRP A 80 3.80 3.35 -34.06
C TRP A 80 5.06 3.74 -34.83
N GLN A 81 6.25 3.53 -34.23
CA GLN A 81 7.53 3.78 -34.91
C GLN A 81 7.68 2.92 -36.17
N SER A 82 7.37 1.62 -36.08
CA SER A 82 7.43 0.71 -37.23
C SER A 82 6.52 1.16 -38.38
N ILE A 83 5.33 1.68 -38.09
CA ILE A 83 4.42 2.22 -39.12
C ILE A 83 5.04 3.47 -39.79
N SER A 84 5.66 4.35 -39.00
CA SER A 84 6.34 5.55 -39.53
C SER A 84 7.55 5.22 -40.40
N ASP A 85 8.25 4.13 -40.12
CA ASP A 85 9.41 3.70 -40.92
C ASP A 85 8.99 2.92 -42.19
N THR A 86 7.83 2.25 -42.16
CA THR A 86 7.31 1.44 -43.28
C THR A 86 6.99 2.26 -44.53
N THR A 87 6.92 3.59 -44.43
CA THR A 87 6.82 4.48 -45.59
C THR A 87 8.01 4.37 -46.58
N GLN A 88 9.08 3.62 -46.26
CA GLN A 88 10.24 3.45 -47.14
C GLN A 88 10.72 2.00 -47.42
N ALA A 89 10.08 0.93 -46.92
CA ALA A 89 10.59 -0.45 -47.13
C ALA A 89 9.49 -1.52 -47.28
N PRO A 90 9.71 -2.58 -48.11
CA PRO A 90 8.72 -3.62 -48.39
C PRO A 90 8.44 -4.55 -47.21
N ALA A 91 7.16 -4.88 -47.08
CA ALA A 91 6.51 -5.60 -45.99
C ALA A 91 7.05 -7.04 -45.76
N SER A 92 8.01 -7.17 -44.85
CA SER A 92 8.30 -8.43 -44.17
C SER A 92 8.44 -8.17 -42.66
N SER A 93 7.43 -7.50 -42.09
CA SER A 93 7.43 -7.13 -40.67
C SER A 93 6.84 -8.26 -39.84
N ALA A 94 7.73 -9.07 -39.24
CA ALA A 94 7.35 -10.05 -38.24
C ALA A 94 6.75 -9.33 -37.02
N ASN A 95 5.51 -9.66 -36.66
CA ASN A 95 4.87 -9.18 -35.43
C ASN A 95 5.64 -9.70 -34.21
N SER A 96 6.65 -8.98 -33.76
CA SER A 96 7.29 -9.26 -32.48
C SER A 96 6.38 -8.76 -31.36
N SER A 97 5.54 -9.63 -30.80
CA SER A 97 4.92 -9.37 -29.51
C SER A 97 6.02 -9.28 -28.46
N VAL A 98 6.02 -8.20 -27.67
CA VAL A 98 6.88 -8.13 -26.50
C VAL A 98 6.20 -8.96 -25.42
N ASP A 99 6.55 -10.24 -25.35
CA ASP A 99 6.06 -11.13 -24.31
C ASP A 99 6.78 -10.80 -23.00
N PHE A 100 6.09 -10.08 -22.12
CA PHE A 100 6.57 -9.89 -20.76
C PHE A 100 6.33 -11.17 -19.97
N GLY A 101 7.41 -11.83 -19.56
CA GLY A 101 7.32 -13.00 -18.69
C GLY A 101 6.67 -12.66 -17.36
N ALA A 102 5.91 -13.61 -16.80
CA ALA A 102 5.26 -13.47 -15.49
C ALA A 102 6.25 -13.06 -14.37
N GLN A 103 7.51 -13.49 -14.48
CA GLN A 103 8.58 -13.14 -13.54
C GLN A 103 8.87 -11.63 -13.52
N GLU A 104 8.92 -10.98 -14.67
CA GLU A 104 9.22 -9.54 -14.76
C GLU A 104 8.06 -8.70 -14.19
N LEU A 105 6.82 -9.13 -14.44
CA LEU A 105 5.64 -8.52 -13.83
C LEU A 105 5.62 -8.68 -12.30
N LEU A 106 6.01 -9.87 -11.81
CA LEU A 106 6.10 -10.15 -10.38
C LEU A 106 7.19 -9.29 -9.71
N VAL A 107 8.40 -9.25 -10.28
CA VAL A 107 9.50 -8.40 -9.80
C VAL A 107 9.05 -6.94 -9.76
N SER A 108 8.34 -6.49 -10.80
CA SER A 108 7.84 -5.12 -10.86
C SER A 108 6.83 -4.80 -9.77
N THR A 109 5.89 -5.72 -9.55
CA THR A 109 4.86 -5.59 -8.52
C THR A 109 5.46 -5.55 -7.10
N VAL A 110 6.43 -6.41 -6.83
CA VAL A 110 7.17 -6.42 -5.55
C VAL A 110 7.95 -5.13 -5.37
N ALA A 111 8.69 -4.71 -6.40
CA ALA A 111 9.47 -3.47 -6.36
C ALA A 111 8.58 -2.23 -6.12
N SER A 112 7.41 -2.13 -6.75
CA SER A 112 6.44 -1.05 -6.49
C SER A 112 5.96 -1.05 -5.03
N THR A 113 5.76 -2.23 -4.44
CA THR A 113 5.33 -2.36 -3.04
C THR A 113 6.43 -1.93 -2.07
N VAL A 114 7.69 -2.32 -2.33
CA VAL A 114 8.86 -1.86 -1.57
C VAL A 114 9.01 -0.34 -1.69
N LEU A 115 8.90 0.20 -2.91
CA LEU A 115 9.00 1.65 -3.14
C LEU A 115 7.89 2.42 -2.42
N PHE A 116 6.65 1.94 -2.46
CA PHE A 116 5.53 2.52 -1.70
C PHE A 116 5.88 2.64 -0.21
N ARG A 117 6.45 1.57 0.37
CA ARG A 117 6.85 1.55 1.78
C ARG A 117 8.02 2.48 2.06
N ALA A 118 9.04 2.48 1.20
CA ALA A 118 10.25 3.29 1.31
C ALA A 118 9.94 4.79 1.24
N LEU A 119 8.97 5.20 0.41
CA LEU A 119 8.49 6.58 0.28
C LEU A 119 7.54 7.01 1.42
N GLY A 120 7.48 6.23 2.51
CA GLY A 120 6.71 6.54 3.71
C GLY A 120 5.23 6.14 3.64
N GLY A 121 4.85 5.31 2.66
CA GLY A 121 3.53 4.73 2.56
C GLY A 121 3.22 3.82 3.76
N ARG A 122 1.96 3.87 4.22
CA ARG A 122 1.40 2.91 5.18
C ARG A 122 0.30 2.15 4.48
N PHE A 123 0.33 0.83 4.46
CA PHE A 123 -0.69 0.04 3.77
C PHE A 123 -2.10 0.35 4.28
N SER A 124 -2.27 0.47 5.60
CA SER A 124 -3.56 0.86 6.18
C SER A 124 -4.07 2.21 5.67
N SER A 125 -3.18 3.14 5.27
CA SER A 125 -3.58 4.47 4.77
C SER A 125 -4.16 4.46 3.37
N VAL A 126 -4.08 3.33 2.66
CA VAL A 126 -4.75 3.10 1.39
C VAL A 126 -6.26 2.96 1.59
N LEU A 127 -6.70 2.52 2.77
CA LEU A 127 -8.13 2.38 3.06
C LEU A 127 -8.77 3.73 3.44
N PRO A 128 -10.08 3.88 3.20
CA PRO A 128 -10.83 5.05 3.65
C PRO A 128 -10.74 5.29 5.17
N SER A 129 -10.86 6.55 5.58
CA SER A 129 -10.91 6.95 6.98
C SER A 129 -12.31 6.80 7.57
N HIS A 130 -12.38 6.40 8.83
CA HIS A 130 -13.61 6.46 9.62
C HIS A 130 -13.63 7.76 10.42
N LEU A 131 -14.64 8.63 10.24
CA LEU A 131 -14.63 9.97 10.86
C LEU A 131 -14.77 9.97 12.39
N LEU A 132 -15.29 8.90 13.00
CA LEU A 132 -15.42 8.78 14.46
C LEU A 132 -14.20 8.12 15.15
N ARG A 133 -13.12 7.90 14.40
CA ARG A 133 -11.86 7.32 14.88
C ARG A 133 -10.67 8.13 14.32
N PRO A 134 -9.44 7.97 14.85
CA PRO A 134 -8.27 8.49 14.17
C PRO A 134 -8.19 7.94 12.73
N GLY A 135 -8.21 8.86 11.76
CA GLY A 135 -8.24 8.50 10.33
C GLY A 135 -6.91 7.98 9.80
N ALA A 136 -6.92 7.62 8.52
CA ALA A 136 -5.80 7.08 7.74
C ALA A 136 -4.55 7.96 7.74
N PHE A 137 -4.66 9.23 8.13
CA PHE A 137 -3.58 10.21 8.14
C PHE A 137 -3.29 10.77 9.53
N ALA A 138 -3.83 10.15 10.59
CA ALA A 138 -3.42 10.43 11.95
C ALA A 138 -1.92 10.15 12.13
N ARG A 139 -1.18 11.15 12.63
CA ARG A 139 0.26 11.10 12.90
C ARG A 139 0.57 11.54 14.33
N GLU A 140 0.31 12.81 14.62
CA GLU A 140 0.54 13.43 15.94
C GLU A 140 -0.78 13.90 16.54
N TRP A 141 -0.82 13.99 17.87
CA TRP A 141 -1.99 14.38 18.66
C TRP A 141 -1.55 15.00 19.99
N ILE A 142 -2.48 15.68 20.65
CA ILE A 142 -2.29 16.19 22.02
C ILE A 142 -3.36 15.62 22.96
N PRO A 143 -3.00 15.26 24.21
CA PRO A 143 -3.98 14.80 25.19
C PRO A 143 -4.92 15.93 25.59
N VAL A 144 -6.19 15.60 25.86
CA VAL A 144 -7.16 16.54 26.41
C VAL A 144 -7.87 15.92 27.61
N ARG A 145 -8.02 16.73 28.67
CA ARG A 145 -8.78 16.37 29.89
C ARG A 145 -10.14 17.05 29.95
N ALA A 146 -10.29 18.17 29.27
CA ALA A 146 -11.54 18.94 29.22
C ALA A 146 -12.38 18.51 28.01
N THR A 147 -13.68 18.79 28.06
CA THR A 147 -14.62 18.55 26.96
C THR A 147 -14.41 19.51 25.78
N GLN A 148 -13.69 20.62 26.00
CA GLN A 148 -13.37 21.62 25.00
C GLN A 148 -11.86 21.88 24.94
N ALA A 149 -11.35 22.11 23.73
CA ALA A 149 -9.96 22.47 23.51
C ALA A 149 -9.70 23.94 23.88
N THR A 150 -8.70 24.17 24.73
CA THR A 150 -8.18 25.51 25.08
C THR A 150 -7.57 26.22 23.85
N GLU A 151 -7.42 27.54 23.88
CA GLU A 151 -6.83 28.27 22.75
C GLU A 151 -5.37 27.84 22.49
N ARG A 152 -4.59 27.57 23.55
CA ARG A 152 -3.24 27.01 23.41
C ARG A 152 -3.26 25.67 22.67
N GLN A 153 -4.17 24.77 23.03
CA GLN A 153 -4.33 23.48 22.35
C GLN A 153 -4.76 23.66 20.89
N ARG A 154 -5.69 24.59 20.60
CA ARG A 154 -6.11 24.88 19.22
C ARG A 154 -4.95 25.40 18.39
N THR A 155 -4.11 26.28 18.93
CA THR A 155 -2.90 26.76 18.24
C THR A 155 -1.93 25.63 17.93
N ILE A 156 -1.67 24.72 18.89
CA ILE A 156 -0.84 23.53 18.64
C ILE A 156 -1.46 22.64 17.57
N VAL A 157 -2.77 22.38 17.62
CA VAL A 157 -3.44 21.56 16.60
C VAL A 157 -3.41 22.21 15.23
N ARG A 158 -3.56 23.53 15.12
CA ARG A 158 -3.42 24.26 13.84
C ARG A 158 -2.03 24.04 13.25
N GLU A 159 -0.99 24.09 14.08
CA GLU A 159 0.38 23.85 13.65
C GLU A 159 0.62 22.39 13.22
N LEU A 160 0.11 21.42 13.99
CA LEU A 160 0.10 20.00 13.60
C LEU A 160 -0.62 19.79 12.26
N GLY A 161 -1.73 20.50 12.04
CA GLY A 161 -2.49 20.46 10.80
C GLY A 161 -1.72 21.02 9.61
N ARG A 162 -0.99 22.13 9.77
CA ARG A 162 -0.11 22.67 8.71
C ARG A 162 0.99 21.68 8.34
N ARG A 163 1.62 21.05 9.34
CA ARG A 163 2.72 20.10 9.15
C ARG A 163 2.26 18.78 8.52
N HIS A 164 1.20 18.18 9.07
CA HIS A 164 0.81 16.80 8.75
C HIS A 164 -0.44 16.70 7.86
N GLY A 165 -1.28 17.73 7.86
CA GLY A 165 -2.58 17.75 7.21
C GLY A 165 -3.70 17.22 8.10
N CYS A 166 -4.91 17.19 7.54
CA CYS A 166 -6.09 16.64 8.18
C CYS A 166 -5.89 15.15 8.48
N HIS A 167 -6.11 14.72 9.73
CA HIS A 167 -5.95 13.31 10.12
C HIS A 167 -6.91 12.34 9.39
N SER A 168 -8.03 12.86 8.84
CA SER A 168 -9.04 12.08 8.13
C SER A 168 -8.82 12.00 6.62
N CYS A 169 -8.69 13.14 5.92
CA CYS A 169 -8.55 13.15 4.46
C CYS A 169 -7.15 13.54 3.97
N GLY A 170 -6.26 13.94 4.87
CA GLY A 170 -4.88 14.24 4.53
C GLY A 170 -4.60 15.61 3.94
N THR A 171 -5.64 16.42 3.64
CA THR A 171 -5.45 17.75 3.04
C THR A 171 -4.63 18.68 3.93
N ARG A 172 -3.69 19.42 3.31
CA ARG A 172 -2.86 20.44 3.95
C ARG A 172 -3.28 21.87 3.57
N SER A 173 -3.90 22.02 2.40
CA SER A 173 -4.26 23.31 1.81
C SER A 173 -5.61 23.82 2.32
N VAL A 174 -5.73 24.02 3.64
CA VAL A 174 -6.92 24.60 4.27
C VAL A 174 -6.54 25.78 5.16
N LYS A 175 -7.41 26.80 5.20
CA LYS A 175 -7.15 28.03 5.97
C LYS A 175 -7.06 27.78 7.47
N GLN A 176 -7.85 26.84 7.98
CA GLN A 176 -7.95 26.54 9.40
C GLN A 176 -8.14 25.03 9.64
N PHE A 177 -7.55 24.55 10.73
CA PHE A 177 -7.79 23.22 11.28
C PHE A 177 -8.54 23.34 12.61
N HIS A 178 -9.46 22.40 12.84
CA HIS A 178 -10.20 22.23 14.08
C HIS A 178 -9.54 21.16 14.95
N ALA A 179 -9.66 21.33 16.27
CA ALA A 179 -9.26 20.36 17.26
C ALA A 179 -10.34 19.28 17.43
N ASP A 180 -10.20 18.20 16.65
CA ASP A 180 -11.14 17.09 16.65
C ASP A 180 -10.85 16.14 17.81
N HIS A 181 -11.87 15.87 18.64
CA HIS A 181 -11.77 14.96 19.77
C HIS A 181 -11.93 13.52 19.29
N GLN A 182 -10.95 12.67 19.61
CA GLN A 182 -10.96 11.25 19.27
C GLN A 182 -10.78 10.41 20.54
N PRO A 183 -11.78 9.59 20.92
CA PRO A 183 -13.11 9.52 20.31
C PRO A 183 -13.92 10.82 20.52
N PRO A 184 -14.94 11.09 19.68
CA PRO A 184 -15.82 12.25 19.86
C PRO A 184 -16.45 12.30 21.25
N THR A 185 -16.57 13.49 21.85
CA THR A 185 -17.04 13.68 23.23
C THR A 185 -18.42 13.09 23.50
N LYS A 186 -19.34 13.16 22.52
CA LYS A 186 -20.66 12.53 22.62
C LYS A 186 -20.58 11.00 22.79
N LEU A 187 -19.59 10.35 22.18
CA LEU A 187 -19.36 8.91 22.32
C LEU A 187 -18.56 8.59 23.59
N HIS A 188 -17.66 9.48 23.99
CA HIS A 188 -16.85 9.32 25.21
C HIS A 188 -17.72 9.38 26.47
N ASN A 189 -18.63 10.37 26.57
CA ASN A 189 -19.46 10.59 27.76
C ASN A 189 -20.51 9.50 27.98
N ASN A 190 -20.95 8.80 26.93
CA ASN A 190 -21.97 7.75 27.02
C ASN A 190 -21.40 6.41 27.54
N GLY A 191 -20.29 6.42 28.30
CA GLY A 191 -19.60 5.23 28.76
C GLY A 191 -19.09 4.36 27.61
N GLY A 192 -18.90 4.95 26.42
CA GLY A 192 -18.66 4.22 25.18
C GLY A 192 -17.40 3.37 25.27
N LYS A 193 -17.59 2.07 25.55
CA LYS A 193 -16.57 1.05 25.31
C LYS A 193 -16.31 1.05 23.81
N THR A 194 -15.23 1.70 23.40
CA THR A 194 -14.73 1.48 22.05
C THR A 194 -14.09 0.09 22.03
N PRO A 195 -14.25 -0.71 20.97
CA PRO A 195 -13.59 -2.01 20.87
C PRO A 195 -12.09 -1.84 21.12
N GLY A 196 -11.58 -2.44 22.20
CA GLY A 196 -10.18 -2.31 22.65
C GLY A 196 -9.88 -1.24 23.70
N ASN A 197 -10.89 -0.57 24.30
CA ASN A 197 -10.67 0.39 25.37
C ASN A 197 -11.76 0.31 26.46
N ASN A 198 -11.36 0.07 27.71
CA ASN A 198 -12.24 -0.15 28.87
C ASN A 198 -12.88 1.14 29.42
N GLY A 199 -13.18 2.12 28.56
CA GLY A 199 -13.91 3.33 28.95
C GLY A 199 -13.11 4.40 29.70
N THR A 200 -11.83 4.17 29.99
CA THR A 200 -10.96 5.12 30.73
C THR A 200 -9.94 5.85 29.84
N GLY A 201 -9.97 5.64 28.53
CA GLY A 201 -9.01 6.26 27.62
C GLY A 201 -9.15 7.77 27.55
N SER A 202 -8.06 8.49 27.83
CA SER A 202 -7.98 9.93 27.63
C SER A 202 -8.31 10.30 26.18
N GLN A 203 -9.21 11.26 25.97
CA GLN A 203 -9.46 11.83 24.65
C GLN A 203 -8.19 12.47 24.08
N ARG A 204 -8.10 12.47 22.75
CA ARG A 204 -6.96 13.03 22.00
C ARG A 204 -7.48 14.06 21.02
N LEU A 205 -6.72 15.12 20.80
CA LEU A 205 -7.02 16.12 19.77
C LEU A 205 -6.17 15.88 18.53
N TYR A 206 -6.83 15.73 17.38
CA TYR A 206 -6.20 15.64 16.08
C TYR A 206 -6.57 16.86 15.20
N PRO A 207 -5.70 17.27 14.26
CA PRO A 207 -6.04 18.30 13.29
C PRO A 207 -7.04 17.79 12.26
N GLN A 208 -8.18 18.45 12.12
CA GLN A 208 -9.22 18.09 11.16
C GLN A 208 -9.66 19.32 10.34
N CYS A 209 -9.86 19.16 9.03
CA CYS A 209 -10.33 20.26 8.18
C CYS A 209 -11.86 20.47 8.32
N ASN A 210 -12.33 21.69 8.02
CA ASN A 210 -13.75 22.07 8.14
C ASN A 210 -14.69 21.12 7.39
N LYS A 211 -14.29 20.65 6.20
CA LYS A 211 -15.08 19.68 5.40
C LYS A 211 -15.27 18.35 6.14
N CYS A 212 -14.23 17.79 6.74
CA CYS A 212 -14.35 16.53 7.48
C CYS A 212 -15.09 16.73 8.81
N SER A 213 -14.82 17.84 9.50
CA SER A 213 -15.46 18.17 10.78
C SER A 213 -16.98 18.38 10.64
N SER A 214 -17.42 19.08 9.59
CA SER A 214 -18.85 19.26 9.31
C SER A 214 -19.57 17.92 9.06
N VAL A 215 -18.98 17.02 8.26
CA VAL A 215 -19.54 15.68 8.02
C VAL A 215 -19.59 14.85 9.32
N GLN A 216 -18.52 14.89 10.12
CA GLN A 216 -18.49 14.21 11.41
C GLN A 216 -19.57 14.75 12.37
N GLY A 217 -19.74 16.07 12.44
CA GLY A 217 -20.77 16.71 13.25
C GLY A 217 -22.18 16.30 12.83
N ALA A 218 -22.46 16.29 11.51
CA ALA A 218 -23.74 15.80 10.98
C ALA A 218 -23.98 14.33 11.32
N THR A 219 -22.97 13.47 11.20
CA THR A 219 -23.05 12.06 11.62
C THR A 219 -23.38 11.93 13.12
N LEU A 220 -22.73 12.73 13.97
CA LEU A 220 -22.97 12.70 15.42
C LEU A 220 -24.35 13.25 15.82
N ALA A 221 -24.87 14.23 15.09
CA ALA A 221 -26.23 14.73 15.30
C ALA A 221 -27.28 13.63 15.07
N HIS A 222 -27.16 12.89 13.96
CA HIS A 222 -28.12 11.83 13.61
C HIS A 222 -27.95 10.51 14.37
N SER A 223 -26.82 10.29 15.06
CA SER A 223 -26.59 9.06 15.83
C SER A 223 -27.55 8.84 17.03
N GLY A 224 -28.39 9.82 17.37
CA GLY A 224 -29.41 9.70 18.43
C GLY A 224 -30.85 9.45 17.96
N ALA A 225 -31.14 9.56 16.65
CA ALA A 225 -32.49 9.42 16.11
C ALA A 225 -32.42 8.71 14.75
N ALA A 226 -32.79 7.42 14.72
CA ALA A 226 -32.97 6.59 13.52
C ALA A 226 -31.90 6.80 12.42
N ALA A 227 -30.80 6.05 12.53
CA ALA A 227 -29.58 6.12 11.71
C ALA A 227 -29.79 6.27 10.18
N LYS A 228 -29.98 7.51 9.71
CA LYS A 228 -29.90 7.83 8.28
C LYS A 228 -28.45 7.72 7.81
N SER A 229 -28.23 6.72 6.95
CA SER A 229 -27.03 6.43 6.16
C SER A 229 -25.72 6.29 6.97
N LYS A 230 -25.48 5.04 7.39
CA LYS A 230 -24.22 4.47 7.91
C LYS A 230 -23.00 4.71 6.99
N TRP A 231 -23.22 5.21 5.76
CA TRP A 231 -22.22 5.52 4.74
C TRP A 231 -21.57 6.90 4.89
N SER A 232 -22.23 7.85 5.57
CA SER A 232 -21.72 9.22 5.76
C SER A 232 -20.42 9.28 6.58
N VAL A 233 -20.13 8.22 7.33
CA VAL A 233 -19.01 8.14 8.28
C VAL A 233 -17.68 7.82 7.61
N ILE A 234 -17.72 7.30 6.38
CA ILE A 234 -16.52 6.83 5.67
C ILE A 234 -16.05 7.91 4.70
N ARG A 235 -14.84 8.42 4.93
CA ARG A 235 -14.19 9.42 4.08
C ARG A 235 -13.12 8.77 3.21
N THR A 236 -13.32 8.79 1.90
CA THR A 236 -12.30 8.40 0.92
C THR A 236 -11.37 9.57 0.60
N HIS A 237 -10.20 9.25 0.04
CA HIS A 237 -9.17 10.20 -0.37
C HIS A 237 -8.51 9.77 -1.69
N PRO A 238 -9.30 9.46 -2.74
CA PRO A 238 -8.79 8.87 -3.98
C PRO A 238 -7.86 9.82 -4.76
N LEU A 239 -8.03 11.13 -4.57
CA LEU A 239 -7.27 12.17 -5.26
C LEU A 239 -6.16 12.78 -4.39
N SER A 240 -5.91 12.27 -3.18
CA SER A 240 -4.83 12.77 -2.32
C SER A 240 -3.50 12.22 -2.80
N LEU A 241 -2.93 12.81 -3.87
CA LEU A 241 -1.59 12.47 -4.34
C LEU A 241 -0.53 12.79 -3.27
N ARG A 242 0.47 11.92 -3.14
CA ARG A 242 1.53 11.94 -2.13
C ARG A 242 2.79 11.35 -2.72
N SER A 243 3.92 11.56 -2.05
CA SER A 243 5.22 11.01 -2.47
C SER A 243 5.15 9.52 -2.80
N TYR A 244 4.52 8.71 -1.96
CA TYR A 244 4.41 7.26 -2.17
C TYR A 244 3.41 6.84 -3.27
N HIS A 245 2.70 7.79 -3.89
CA HIS A 245 1.89 7.53 -5.09
C HIS A 245 2.70 7.70 -6.38
N LEU A 246 3.92 8.25 -6.30
CA LEU A 246 4.85 8.26 -7.43
C LEU A 246 5.29 6.81 -7.69
N PHE A 247 4.66 6.20 -8.69
CA PHE A 247 5.22 5.05 -9.36
C PHE A 247 6.40 5.57 -10.19
N LEU A 248 7.62 5.27 -9.74
CA LEU A 248 8.77 5.40 -10.62
C LEU A 248 8.85 4.12 -11.44
N PRO A 249 9.26 4.17 -12.72
CA PRO A 249 9.53 2.98 -13.53
C PRO A 249 10.78 2.23 -13.03
N VAL A 250 11.12 2.33 -11.75
CA VAL A 250 12.21 1.60 -11.09
C VAL A 250 12.15 0.11 -11.44
N PRO A 251 10.97 -0.55 -11.50
CA PRO A 251 10.90 -1.91 -12.03
C PRO A 251 11.49 -2.11 -13.43
N LEU A 252 11.15 -1.23 -14.38
CA LEU A 252 11.66 -1.27 -15.75
C LEU A 252 13.15 -0.91 -15.79
N ALA A 253 13.59 0.04 -14.95
CA ALA A 253 14.99 0.38 -14.80
C ALA A 253 15.81 -0.78 -14.19
N VAL A 254 15.24 -1.54 -13.26
CA VAL A 254 15.87 -2.74 -12.66
C VAL A 254 15.92 -3.89 -13.67
N ALA A 255 14.84 -4.15 -14.40
CA ALA A 255 14.82 -5.14 -15.48
C ALA A 255 15.84 -4.77 -16.58
N TYR A 256 15.94 -3.49 -16.90
CA TYR A 256 16.96 -2.95 -17.80
C TYR A 256 18.39 -3.17 -17.26
N LEU A 257 18.66 -2.79 -16.01
CA LEU A 257 19.98 -2.96 -15.37
C LEU A 257 20.40 -4.43 -15.26
N LYS A 258 19.47 -5.34 -15.00
CA LYS A 258 19.74 -6.78 -14.95
C LYS A 258 20.12 -7.32 -16.33
N ARG A 259 19.52 -6.79 -17.39
CA ARG A 259 19.80 -7.21 -18.77
C ARG A 259 21.08 -6.59 -19.34
N SER A 260 21.37 -5.34 -18.99
CA SER A 260 22.64 -4.68 -19.36
C SER A 260 23.82 -5.18 -18.52
N GLY A 261 23.57 -5.65 -17.29
CA GLY A 261 24.55 -6.26 -16.40
C GLY A 261 24.97 -7.70 -16.78
N GLY A 262 24.41 -8.28 -17.85
CA GLY A 262 24.87 -9.53 -18.48
C GLY A 262 26.25 -9.45 -19.15
N LEU A 263 27.08 -8.48 -18.74
CA LEU A 263 28.52 -8.41 -19.03
C LEU A 263 29.37 -9.18 -18.01
N VAL A 264 28.76 -9.94 -17.10
CA VAL A 264 29.49 -10.73 -16.10
C VAL A 264 29.44 -12.22 -16.46
N THR A 265 30.60 -12.66 -16.97
CA THR A 265 31.09 -14.03 -17.11
C THR A 265 30.33 -14.94 -18.07
N GLN A 266 30.56 -14.76 -19.38
CA GLN A 266 30.96 -15.93 -20.17
C GLN A 266 32.22 -16.48 -19.52
N SER A 267 32.06 -17.41 -18.58
CA SER A 267 33.15 -18.31 -18.24
C SER A 267 33.41 -19.12 -19.50
N ASN A 268 34.42 -18.71 -20.27
CA ASN A 268 35.09 -19.58 -21.22
C ASN A 268 35.67 -20.75 -20.42
N THR A 269 34.83 -21.71 -20.07
CA THR A 269 35.27 -23.05 -19.72
C THR A 269 35.55 -23.74 -21.05
N SER A 270 36.72 -23.42 -21.61
CA SER A 270 37.38 -24.34 -22.51
C SER A 270 37.50 -25.68 -21.77
N PRO A 271 37.14 -26.83 -22.38
CA PRO A 271 37.34 -28.13 -21.77
C PRO A 271 38.85 -28.38 -21.66
N LEU A 272 39.43 -28.02 -20.51
CA LEU A 272 40.76 -28.47 -20.13
C LEU A 272 40.65 -29.95 -19.80
N SER A 273 41.37 -30.72 -20.60
CA SER A 273 41.56 -32.15 -20.50
C SER A 273 41.93 -32.59 -19.09
N ALA A 274 41.33 -33.72 -18.70
CA ALA A 274 41.63 -34.44 -17.49
C ALA A 274 43.14 -34.74 -17.38
N SER A 275 43.73 -34.34 -16.25
CA SER A 275 44.94 -34.99 -15.72
C SER A 275 44.75 -35.16 -14.22
N SER A 276 44.40 -36.38 -13.87
CA SER A 276 44.28 -36.89 -12.51
C SER A 276 45.66 -36.98 -11.86
N LYS A 277 45.81 -36.43 -10.66
CA LYS A 277 46.75 -36.97 -9.67
C LYS A 277 46.24 -36.73 -8.25
N ALA A 278 46.03 -37.84 -7.57
CA ALA A 278 45.66 -37.97 -6.17
C ALA A 278 46.88 -37.79 -5.25
N VAL A 279 46.68 -37.13 -4.10
CA VAL A 279 47.46 -37.19 -2.85
C VAL A 279 46.50 -36.63 -1.79
N SER A 280 45.88 -37.40 -0.88
CA SER A 280 46.38 -38.20 0.26
C SER A 280 46.89 -37.40 1.46
N GLU A 281 46.39 -37.79 2.63
CA GLU A 281 46.81 -37.50 4.03
C GLU A 281 46.34 -36.16 4.64
N ARG A 282 45.68 -36.07 5.81
CA ARG A 282 45.69 -36.70 7.16
C ARG A 282 46.31 -35.71 8.18
N GLY A 283 45.64 -35.52 9.32
CA GLY A 283 46.08 -34.73 10.49
C GLY A 283 44.96 -33.78 10.94
N ASP A 284 44.14 -34.07 11.94
CA ASP A 284 44.41 -34.25 13.38
C ASP A 284 45.02 -33.01 14.06
N GLY A 285 44.45 -32.61 15.21
CA GLY A 285 45.12 -31.71 16.14
C GLY A 285 44.35 -30.46 16.61
N THR A 286 43.54 -30.66 17.64
CA THR A 286 43.63 -29.97 18.96
C THR A 286 43.33 -28.47 19.18
N LYS A 287 42.52 -28.29 20.24
CA LYS A 287 42.65 -27.37 21.41
C LYS A 287 42.23 -25.91 21.24
N GLU A 288 41.20 -25.49 21.97
CA GLU A 288 41.25 -24.93 23.34
C GLU A 288 41.94 -23.55 23.39
N ALA A 289 41.15 -22.50 23.56
CA ALA A 289 41.56 -21.30 24.28
C ALA A 289 40.31 -20.56 24.79
N GLU A 290 40.09 -20.70 26.08
CA GLU A 290 39.30 -19.80 26.91
C GLU A 290 39.79 -18.34 26.82
N ARG A 291 38.94 -17.46 27.35
CA ARG A 291 39.30 -16.42 28.34
C ARG A 291 39.38 -14.98 27.84
N GLY A 292 38.46 -14.19 28.39
CA GLY A 292 38.83 -12.90 29.00
C GLY A 292 38.33 -11.66 28.28
N GLY A 293 37.36 -10.97 28.89
CA GLY A 293 36.95 -9.63 28.43
C GLY A 293 35.74 -9.06 29.15
N ARG A 294 35.68 -9.19 30.49
CA ARG A 294 34.86 -8.31 31.34
C ARG A 294 35.71 -7.09 31.68
N GLU A 295 35.01 -5.96 31.85
CA GLU A 295 35.41 -4.69 32.47
C GLU A 295 35.80 -3.54 31.53
N ARG A 296 35.18 -2.39 31.83
CA ARG A 296 35.22 -1.06 31.18
C ARG A 296 34.23 -0.98 30.02
N GLU A 297 33.02 -0.46 30.22
CA GLU A 297 32.81 0.98 30.31
C GLU A 297 31.51 1.29 31.07
N ALA A 298 31.64 1.52 32.38
CA ALA A 298 30.64 2.11 33.24
C ALA A 298 30.99 3.59 33.43
N GLU A 299 30.68 4.44 32.44
CA GLU A 299 30.78 5.90 32.57
C GLU A 299 29.80 6.60 31.61
N GLN A 300 28.54 6.17 31.56
CA GLN A 300 27.51 6.96 30.87
C GLN A 300 26.11 6.82 31.51
N LYS A 301 26.06 7.03 32.83
CA LYS A 301 24.84 7.37 33.56
C LYS A 301 24.99 8.77 34.14
N ARG A 302 24.51 9.78 33.41
CA ARG A 302 23.93 11.03 33.96
C ARG A 302 23.25 11.86 32.87
N THR A 303 22.13 11.36 32.37
CA THR A 303 21.03 12.21 31.87
C THR A 303 19.71 11.50 32.13
N VAL A 304 19.12 11.91 33.24
CA VAL A 304 17.77 11.57 33.70
C VAL A 304 16.77 12.28 32.79
N SER A 305 15.88 11.53 32.11
CA SER A 305 14.42 11.67 32.31
C SER A 305 13.56 10.96 31.25
N ARG A 306 12.78 10.00 31.76
CA ARG A 306 11.38 9.69 31.45
C ARG A 306 11.08 8.75 30.26
N GLU A 307 11.34 7.48 30.54
CA GLU A 307 10.76 6.33 29.85
C GLU A 307 9.27 6.17 30.25
N VAL A 308 8.39 6.20 29.25
CA VAL A 308 6.97 5.85 29.37
C VAL A 308 6.83 4.38 29.02
N ALA A 309 6.44 3.58 30.00
CA ALA A 309 6.25 2.14 29.89
C ALA A 309 5.28 1.77 28.74
N ARG A 310 5.75 0.90 27.83
CA ARG A 310 4.92 0.10 26.92
C ARG A 310 4.54 -1.20 27.62
N PRO A 311 3.25 -1.56 27.74
CA PRO A 311 2.90 -2.92 28.14
C PRO A 311 3.08 -3.87 26.95
N GLN A 312 3.80 -4.96 27.19
CA GLN A 312 3.78 -6.16 26.35
C GLN A 312 2.44 -6.88 26.60
N THR A 313 1.61 -6.99 25.57
CA THR A 313 0.39 -7.81 25.62
C THR A 313 0.68 -9.17 24.99
N GLY A 314 0.58 -10.21 25.80
CA GLY A 314 0.62 -11.61 25.39
C GLY A 314 -0.52 -11.95 24.42
N LEU A 315 -0.17 -12.75 23.42
CA LEU A 315 -1.00 -13.11 22.28
C LEU A 315 -1.42 -14.58 22.43
N HIS A 316 -2.21 -14.90 23.46
CA HIS A 316 -2.74 -16.25 23.71
C HIS A 316 -3.99 -16.18 24.62
N ALA A 317 -5.11 -15.60 24.16
CA ALA A 317 -6.41 -15.70 24.86
C ALA A 317 -7.62 -15.19 24.02
N LEU A 318 -7.71 -15.51 22.72
CA LEU A 318 -8.84 -15.06 21.89
C LEU A 318 -9.32 -16.14 20.91
N PHE A 319 -9.60 -17.35 21.39
CA PHE A 319 -10.52 -18.26 20.70
C PHE A 319 -11.31 -19.02 21.76
N GLY A 320 -12.44 -18.42 22.17
CA GLY A 320 -13.42 -19.01 23.05
C GLY A 320 -14.81 -18.86 22.44
N ASP A 321 -15.39 -20.01 22.10
CA ASP A 321 -16.78 -20.39 21.89
C ASP A 321 -17.66 -19.63 20.89
N SER A 322 -17.94 -20.37 19.82
CA SER A 322 -18.86 -20.14 18.72
C SER A 322 -20.34 -20.25 19.13
N ASN A 323 -21.08 -19.16 18.95
CA ASN A 323 -22.51 -19.18 18.64
C ASN A 323 -22.83 -17.95 17.77
N LEU A 324 -22.72 -18.11 16.44
CA LEU A 324 -23.06 -17.07 15.46
C LEU A 324 -24.23 -17.57 14.59
N PRO A 325 -25.45 -17.00 14.71
CA PRO A 325 -26.58 -17.43 13.89
C PRO A 325 -26.60 -16.71 12.54
N ASN A 326 -26.76 -17.49 11.46
CA ASN A 326 -27.49 -17.20 10.21
C ASN A 326 -27.51 -15.75 9.65
N LEU A 327 -26.38 -15.05 9.62
CA LEU A 327 -26.24 -13.73 8.97
C LEU A 327 -25.49 -13.81 7.62
N ILE A 328 -25.75 -14.87 6.84
CA ILE A 328 -25.02 -15.10 5.56
C ILE A 328 -25.96 -15.09 4.34
N ARG A 329 -27.29 -15.08 4.51
CA ARG A 329 -28.17 -15.48 3.41
C ARG A 329 -28.63 -14.38 2.44
N ASP A 330 -28.55 -13.10 2.77
CA ASP A 330 -29.02 -12.02 1.88
C ASP A 330 -27.99 -10.90 1.71
N PHE A 331 -27.02 -11.10 0.81
CA PHE A 331 -26.06 -10.06 0.44
C PHE A 331 -26.36 -9.43 -0.93
N PRO A 332 -26.97 -8.23 -1.00
CA PRO A 332 -27.04 -7.42 -2.23
C PRO A 332 -25.65 -7.07 -2.80
N LEU A 333 -24.58 -7.29 -2.03
CA LEU A 333 -23.20 -7.16 -2.49
C LEU A 333 -22.82 -8.21 -3.54
N LEU A 334 -23.38 -9.42 -3.54
CA LEU A 334 -23.08 -10.42 -4.57
C LEU A 334 -23.65 -9.99 -5.94
N ILE A 335 -24.81 -9.32 -5.93
CA ILE A 335 -25.44 -8.78 -7.13
C ILE A 335 -24.66 -7.56 -7.65
N ILE A 336 -24.24 -6.66 -6.75
CA ILE A 336 -23.37 -5.52 -7.12
C ILE A 336 -22.01 -6.02 -7.62
N TRP A 337 -21.46 -7.05 -6.99
CA TRP A 337 -20.21 -7.70 -7.39
C TRP A 337 -20.33 -8.34 -8.76
N ASN A 338 -21.37 -9.15 -9.00
CA ASN A 338 -21.62 -9.72 -10.32
C ASN A 338 -21.84 -8.63 -11.36
N ARG A 339 -22.57 -7.54 -11.06
CA ARG A 339 -22.73 -6.42 -12.00
C ARG A 339 -21.44 -5.65 -12.24
N LEU A 340 -20.56 -5.52 -11.25
CA LEU A 340 -19.24 -4.93 -11.41
C LEU A 340 -18.34 -5.83 -12.25
N VAL A 341 -18.33 -7.14 -11.98
CA VAL A 341 -17.61 -8.15 -12.77
C VAL A 341 -18.11 -8.12 -14.22
N TYR A 342 -19.42 -8.12 -14.47
CA TYR A 342 -19.99 -8.01 -15.82
C TYR A 342 -19.68 -6.68 -16.51
N PHE A 343 -19.82 -5.55 -15.80
CA PHE A 343 -19.47 -4.23 -16.34
C PHE A 343 -17.99 -4.14 -16.68
N LEU A 344 -17.13 -4.78 -15.90
CA LEU A 344 -15.69 -4.82 -16.13
C LEU A 344 -15.30 -5.88 -17.19
N ASP A 345 -16.05 -6.98 -17.30
CA ASP A 345 -15.92 -8.00 -18.37
C ASP A 345 -16.27 -7.43 -19.75
N SER A 346 -17.10 -6.38 -19.83
CA SER A 346 -17.28 -5.60 -21.07
C SER A 346 -15.99 -4.96 -21.61
N PHE A 347 -14.91 -4.91 -20.81
CA PHE A 347 -13.57 -4.48 -21.22
C PHE A 347 -12.65 -5.66 -21.60
N ARG A 348 -13.21 -6.84 -21.90
CA ARG A 348 -12.54 -8.11 -22.24
C ARG A 348 -11.38 -8.03 -23.24
N ASN A 349 -11.33 -7.01 -24.08
CA ASN A 349 -10.24 -6.79 -25.02
C ASN A 349 -8.98 -6.15 -24.40
N ALA A 350 -8.95 -5.89 -23.09
CA ALA A 350 -7.83 -5.23 -22.40
C ALA A 350 -6.73 -6.16 -21.87
N GLY A 351 -6.82 -7.48 -22.07
CA GLY A 351 -5.75 -8.44 -21.81
C GLY A 351 -5.63 -8.95 -20.36
N ASP A 352 -4.92 -10.07 -20.20
CA ASP A 352 -4.87 -10.94 -19.01
C ASP A 352 -4.50 -10.26 -17.68
N ALA A 353 -3.75 -9.16 -17.72
CA ALA A 353 -3.36 -8.42 -16.52
C ALA A 353 -4.55 -7.78 -15.78
N PHE A 354 -5.62 -7.45 -16.51
CA PHE A 354 -6.85 -6.92 -15.93
C PHE A 354 -7.62 -8.00 -15.14
N HIS A 355 -7.66 -9.23 -15.68
CA HIS A 355 -8.27 -10.37 -15.01
C HIS A 355 -7.52 -10.75 -13.73
N ILE A 356 -6.18 -10.67 -13.71
CA ILE A 356 -5.38 -10.92 -12.50
C ILE A 356 -5.69 -9.89 -11.41
N THR A 357 -5.87 -8.62 -11.77
CA THR A 357 -6.24 -7.56 -10.83
C THR A 357 -7.64 -7.82 -10.25
N LEU A 358 -8.60 -8.19 -11.09
CA LEU A 358 -9.96 -8.58 -10.69
C LEU A 358 -9.97 -9.83 -9.82
N LEU A 359 -9.17 -10.84 -10.14
CA LEU A 359 -9.01 -12.06 -9.35
C LEU A 359 -8.41 -11.74 -7.98
N ALA A 360 -7.39 -10.89 -7.91
CA ALA A 360 -6.80 -10.44 -6.65
C ALA A 360 -7.84 -9.70 -5.78
N PHE A 361 -8.66 -8.83 -6.37
CA PHE A 361 -9.75 -8.18 -5.65
C PHE A 361 -10.87 -9.18 -5.26
N SER A 362 -11.14 -10.20 -6.07
CA SER A 362 -12.10 -11.28 -5.77
C SER A 362 -11.65 -12.12 -4.58
N VAL A 363 -10.37 -12.48 -4.52
CA VAL A 363 -9.78 -13.22 -3.40
C VAL A 363 -9.81 -12.38 -2.13
N VAL A 364 -9.49 -11.09 -2.19
CA VAL A 364 -9.60 -10.20 -1.02
C VAL A 364 -11.04 -10.04 -0.55
N ALA A 365 -11.99 -9.93 -1.48
CA ALA A 365 -13.41 -9.86 -1.15
C ALA A 365 -13.90 -11.16 -0.48
N ALA A 366 -13.52 -12.33 -1.00
CA ALA A 366 -13.86 -13.63 -0.44
C ALA A 366 -13.21 -13.87 0.94
N LEU A 367 -11.98 -13.41 1.15
CA LEU A 367 -11.31 -13.50 2.45
C LEU A 367 -11.86 -12.51 3.49
N GLY A 368 -12.45 -11.40 3.06
CA GLY A 368 -13.10 -10.42 3.95
C GLY A 368 -14.52 -10.80 4.38
N THR A 369 -15.08 -11.86 3.81
CA THR A 369 -16.40 -12.43 4.19
C THR A 369 -16.32 -13.59 5.18
N ILE A 370 -15.11 -14.01 5.55
CA ILE A 370 -14.81 -14.97 6.63
C ILE A 370 -14.48 -14.17 7.89
#